data_AF-A0A6I5HZB6-F1
#
_entry.id   AF-A0A6I5HZB6-F1
#
_cell.length_a   1.000
_cell.length_b   1.000
_cell.length_c   1.000
_cell.angle_alpha   90.00
_cell.angle_beta   90.00
_cell.angle_gamma   90.00
#
_symmetry.space_group_name_H-M   'P 1'
#
loop_
_entity.id
_entity.type
_entity.pdbx_description
1 polymer ?
#
loop_
_entity_poly.entity_id
_entity_poly.type
_entity_poly.pdbx_seq_one_letter_code
_entity_poly.pdbx_strand_id
1 'polypeptide(L)'
;MTKTALPTMLSFAAPDLREQIEAMPEGTALIGISTDGRAIAVDLDAECPHVLVCTGAGGGSTTVLRSLTAQFLHQGAHALLLDAKRISHLWARGLPTVTHRGNVAGIHDALVGLGEELTRRLDLTDTELDATPRLIVSVDSANGTLHRLTRYWETFRSDGDPRTSPAVAALEAALWTGRAARVHVILDGTPATRVLGAVPHEMFGTVILARVTASTWQRLAPLTGPAPKPSKGGGRGHVVQHDEVHETQAIWMTDADVVTWLTDPDDPQH
;
A
#
# COMPACT_ATOMS: atom_id res chain seq x y z
N MET A 1 9.96 24.83 16.80
CA MET A 1 10.69 23.55 16.86
C MET A 1 11.84 23.60 15.88
N THR A 2 13.03 23.18 16.29
CA THR A 2 14.23 23.18 15.44
C THR A 2 14.08 22.07 14.41
N LYS A 3 14.09 22.39 13.11
CA LYS A 3 14.07 21.37 12.06
C LYS A 3 15.40 20.60 12.11
N THR A 4 15.31 19.28 12.23
CA THR A 4 16.45 18.37 12.15
C THR A 4 16.69 18.01 10.69
N ALA A 5 17.96 17.88 10.30
CA ALA A 5 18.28 17.37 8.97
C ALA A 5 17.79 15.92 8.86
N LEU A 6 16.93 15.63 7.88
CA LEU A 6 16.56 14.25 7.58
C LEU A 6 17.81 13.42 7.26
N PRO A 7 17.88 12.15 7.70
CA PRO A 7 18.96 11.26 7.32
C PRO A 7 18.99 11.09 5.79
N THR A 8 20.15 10.74 5.24
CA THR A 8 20.29 10.46 3.79
C THR A 8 19.56 9.17 3.42
N MET A 9 19.50 8.22 4.34
CA MET A 9 18.84 6.93 4.20
C MET A 9 18.43 6.44 5.59
N LEU A 10 17.22 5.91 5.70
CA LEU A 10 16.69 5.32 6.92
C LEU A 10 16.65 3.80 6.73
N SER A 11 17.74 3.12 7.04
CA SER A 11 17.92 1.69 6.73
C SER A 11 17.24 0.79 7.76
N PHE A 12 16.42 -0.17 7.31
CA PHE A 12 15.80 -1.18 8.19
C PHE A 12 16.82 -1.98 9.01
N ALA A 13 18.01 -2.23 8.46
CA ALA A 13 19.09 -2.92 9.16
C ALA A 13 19.68 -2.15 10.37
N ALA A 14 19.27 -0.90 10.61
CA ALA A 14 19.65 -0.17 11.80
C ALA A 14 18.89 -0.73 13.02
N PRO A 15 19.57 -1.22 14.08
CA PRO A 15 18.92 -1.92 15.18
C PRO A 15 17.84 -1.09 15.89
N ASP A 16 18.11 0.20 16.08
CA ASP A 16 17.21 1.16 16.72
C ASP A 16 15.91 1.37 15.92
N LEU A 17 15.97 1.27 14.59
CA LEU A 17 14.80 1.37 13.73
C LEU A 17 13.98 0.08 13.73
N ARG A 18 14.64 -1.08 13.73
CA ARG A 18 13.95 -2.38 13.80
C ARG A 18 13.16 -2.51 15.11
N GLU A 19 13.78 -2.21 16.24
CA GLU A 19 13.10 -2.21 17.55
C GLU A 19 11.90 -1.25 17.58
N GLN A 20 12.01 -0.07 16.96
CA GLN A 20 10.89 0.87 16.84
C GLN A 20 9.73 0.32 16.02
N ILE A 21 10.01 -0.41 14.95
CA ILE A 21 9.01 -1.05 14.09
C ILE A 21 8.32 -2.20 14.84
N GLU A 22 9.09 -3.05 15.52
CA GLU A 22 8.57 -4.19 16.27
C GLU A 22 7.75 -3.77 17.50
N ALA A 23 8.04 -2.61 18.07
CA ALA A 23 7.28 -2.03 19.19
C ALA A 23 5.98 -1.32 18.76
N MET A 24 5.71 -1.24 17.45
CA MET A 24 4.48 -0.60 16.96
C MET A 24 3.23 -1.40 17.32
N PRO A 25 2.10 -0.74 17.65
CA PRO A 25 0.83 -1.42 17.83
C PRO A 25 0.43 -2.26 16.61
N GLU A 26 -0.28 -3.36 16.84
CA GLU A 26 -0.88 -4.15 15.76
C GLU A 26 -1.70 -3.24 14.83
N GLY A 27 -1.59 -3.45 13.52
CA GLY A 27 -2.33 -2.66 12.53
C GLY A 27 -1.65 -1.32 12.21
N THR A 28 -0.50 -1.02 12.79
CA THR A 28 0.28 0.19 12.46
C THR A 28 1.60 -0.16 11.79
N ALA A 29 2.06 0.65 10.84
CA ALA A 29 3.34 0.43 10.15
C ALA A 29 4.09 1.74 9.91
N LEU A 30 5.37 1.76 10.23
CA LEU A 30 6.21 2.94 10.08
C LEU A 30 6.47 3.22 8.60
N ILE A 31 6.19 4.45 8.17
CA ILE A 31 6.52 4.94 6.83
C ILE A 31 7.94 5.49 6.83
N GLY A 32 8.28 6.28 7.86
CA GLY A 32 9.58 6.92 7.99
C GLY A 32 9.64 7.96 9.11
N ILE A 33 10.72 8.75 9.11
CA ILE A 33 10.94 9.83 10.07
C ILE A 33 10.82 11.19 9.38
N SER A 34 10.13 12.14 10.00
CA SER A 34 9.94 13.50 9.50
C SER A 34 11.07 14.47 9.90
N THR A 35 11.11 15.64 9.27
CA THR A 35 12.13 16.69 9.56
C THR A 35 12.14 17.20 11.01
N ASP A 36 11.09 17.01 11.78
CA ASP A 36 11.01 17.33 13.21
C ASP A 36 11.34 16.12 14.12
N GLY A 37 11.78 15.00 13.52
CA GLY A 37 12.17 13.79 14.24
C GLY A 37 11.00 12.90 14.66
N ARG A 38 9.77 13.17 14.19
CA ARG A 38 8.60 12.33 14.51
C ARG A 38 8.58 11.09 13.62
N ALA A 39 8.16 9.97 14.21
CA ALA A 39 7.77 8.77 13.46
C ALA A 39 6.45 9.04 12.75
N ILE A 40 6.43 8.82 11.43
CA ILE A 40 5.23 8.93 10.61
C ILE A 40 4.82 7.51 10.22
N ALA A 41 3.61 7.12 10.57
CA ALA A 41 3.12 5.74 10.47
C ALA A 41 1.73 5.68 9.83
N VAL A 42 1.44 4.55 9.19
CA VAL A 42 0.08 4.15 8.81
C VAL A 42 -0.61 3.58 10.05
N ASP A 43 -1.91 3.84 10.19
CA ASP A 43 -2.81 3.18 11.13
C ASP A 43 -3.99 2.59 10.35
N LEU A 44 -4.12 1.25 10.36
CA LEU A 44 -5.16 0.51 9.65
C LEU A 44 -6.48 0.38 10.44
N ASP A 45 -6.54 0.89 11.66
CA ASP A 45 -7.76 0.97 12.46
C ASP A 45 -8.40 2.37 12.43
N ALA A 46 -7.69 3.34 11.87
CA ALA A 46 -8.19 4.69 11.58
C ALA A 46 -9.36 4.70 10.58
N GLU A 47 -10.00 5.87 10.43
CA GLU A 47 -11.24 6.02 9.65
C GLU A 47 -11.11 5.61 8.17
N CYS A 48 -9.98 5.94 7.53
CA CYS A 48 -9.68 5.57 6.15
C CYS A 48 -8.37 4.74 6.11
N PRO A 49 -8.43 3.40 6.27
CA PRO A 49 -7.26 2.57 6.50
C PRO A 49 -6.59 2.09 5.21
N HIS A 50 -6.43 2.99 4.25
CA HIS A 50 -5.79 2.68 2.97
C HIS A 50 -4.67 3.68 2.69
N VAL A 51 -3.66 3.22 1.96
CA VAL A 51 -2.46 3.99 1.63
C VAL A 51 -2.37 4.21 0.13
N LEU A 52 -2.28 5.47 -0.28
CA LEU A 52 -1.95 5.84 -1.65
C LEU A 52 -0.48 6.22 -1.73
N VAL A 53 0.24 5.62 -2.67
CA VAL A 53 1.64 5.94 -2.98
C VAL A 53 1.68 6.54 -4.38
N CYS A 54 2.00 7.83 -4.48
CA CYS A 54 2.18 8.51 -5.75
C CYS A 54 3.62 8.97 -5.88
N THR A 55 4.37 8.31 -6.76
CA THR A 55 5.75 8.71 -7.01
C THR A 55 6.06 8.95 -8.49
N GLY A 56 6.91 9.93 -8.76
CA GLY A 56 7.62 10.02 -10.04
C GLY A 56 8.67 8.91 -10.15
N ALA A 57 9.21 8.69 -11.35
CA ALA A 57 10.23 7.66 -11.58
C ALA A 57 11.40 7.76 -10.59
N GLY A 58 11.76 6.62 -9.98
CA GLY A 58 12.80 6.54 -8.96
C GLY A 58 12.45 7.21 -7.63
N GLY A 59 11.18 7.58 -7.39
CA GLY A 59 10.70 8.15 -6.13
C GLY A 59 10.53 7.11 -5.00
N GLY A 60 10.67 5.82 -5.30
CA GLY A 60 10.77 4.76 -4.31
C GLY A 60 9.46 4.03 -3.98
N SER A 61 8.43 4.09 -4.83
CA SER A 61 7.14 3.43 -4.56
C SER A 61 7.28 1.95 -4.25
N THR A 62 8.05 1.19 -5.05
CA THR A 62 8.30 -0.24 -4.81
C THR A 62 8.88 -0.51 -3.41
N THR A 63 9.83 0.32 -2.97
CA THR A 63 10.41 0.19 -1.62
C THR A 63 9.36 0.48 -0.55
N VAL A 64 8.54 1.52 -0.70
CA VAL A 64 7.48 1.84 0.24
C VAL A 64 6.45 0.70 0.33
N LEU A 65 5.97 0.21 -0.81
CA LEU A 65 5.03 -0.93 -0.85
C LEU A 65 5.63 -2.16 -0.16
N ARG A 66 6.89 -2.48 -0.46
CA ARG A 66 7.62 -3.60 0.16
C ARG A 66 7.73 -3.41 1.68
N SER A 67 8.25 -2.27 2.14
CA SER A 67 8.47 -1.99 3.56
C SER A 67 7.17 -2.03 4.37
N LEU A 68 6.09 -1.44 3.86
CA LEU A 68 4.80 -1.45 4.57
C LEU A 68 4.17 -2.85 4.56
N THR A 69 4.19 -3.54 3.43
CA THR A 69 3.63 -4.90 3.34
C THR A 69 4.39 -5.85 4.26
N ALA A 70 5.73 -5.77 4.30
CA ALA A 70 6.56 -6.61 5.16
C ALA A 70 6.25 -6.39 6.65
N GLN A 71 6.06 -5.14 7.09
CA GLN A 71 5.70 -4.84 8.48
C GLN A 71 4.36 -5.46 8.88
N PHE A 72 3.34 -5.36 8.03
CA PHE A 72 2.06 -5.99 8.32
C PHE A 72 2.14 -7.53 8.27
N LEU A 73 2.92 -8.10 7.35
CA LEU A 73 3.15 -9.55 7.30
C LEU A 73 3.85 -10.05 8.57
N HIS A 74 4.81 -9.29 9.12
CA HIS A 74 5.44 -9.60 10.40
C HIS A 74 4.38 -9.67 11.49
N GLN A 75 3.51 -8.66 11.59
CA GLN A 75 2.37 -8.64 12.53
C GLN A 75 1.28 -9.72 12.30
N GLY A 76 1.50 -10.69 11.41
CA GLY A 76 0.58 -11.81 11.17
C GLY A 76 -0.48 -11.56 10.10
N ALA A 77 -0.38 -10.47 9.33
CA ALA A 77 -1.25 -10.26 8.19
C ALA A 77 -0.96 -11.24 7.05
N HIS A 78 -1.92 -11.39 6.14
CA HIS A 78 -1.72 -11.99 4.83
C HIS A 78 -1.65 -10.91 3.76
N ALA A 79 -1.04 -11.19 2.61
CA ALA A 79 -0.97 -10.23 1.51
C ALA A 79 -1.42 -10.82 0.16
N LEU A 80 -2.22 -10.03 -0.57
CA LEU A 80 -2.42 -10.16 -2.01
C LEU A 80 -1.54 -9.12 -2.70
N LEU A 81 -0.49 -9.56 -3.40
CA LEU A 81 0.49 -8.69 -4.03
C LEU A 81 0.38 -8.74 -5.55
N LEU A 82 0.00 -7.61 -6.15
CA LEU A 82 -0.21 -7.44 -7.59
C LEU A 82 1.00 -6.73 -8.21
N ASP A 83 1.93 -7.50 -8.78
CA ASP A 83 3.15 -7.01 -9.43
C ASP A 83 3.04 -7.19 -10.96
N ALA A 84 2.36 -6.26 -11.63
CA ALA A 84 2.18 -6.30 -13.07
C ALA A 84 3.49 -6.15 -13.88
N LYS A 85 4.57 -5.66 -13.25
CA LYS A 85 5.92 -5.62 -13.84
C LYS A 85 6.63 -6.97 -13.72
N ARG A 86 6.20 -7.83 -12.78
CA ARG A 86 6.69 -9.18 -12.49
C ARG A 86 8.13 -9.25 -11.95
N ILE A 87 8.72 -8.11 -11.64
CA ILE A 87 10.12 -7.97 -11.22
C ILE A 87 10.29 -7.10 -9.97
N SER A 88 9.26 -6.35 -9.57
CA SER A 88 9.35 -5.36 -8.48
C SER A 88 9.31 -6.03 -7.11
N HIS A 89 8.59 -7.14 -7.00
CA HIS A 89 8.29 -7.78 -5.72
C HIS A 89 8.64 -9.27 -5.71
N LEU A 90 9.83 -9.62 -6.19
CA LEU A 90 10.28 -11.02 -6.25
C LEU A 90 10.44 -11.66 -4.86
N TRP A 91 10.74 -10.85 -3.83
CA TRP A 91 10.81 -11.28 -2.42
C TRP A 91 9.56 -12.01 -1.93
N ALA A 92 8.39 -11.68 -2.49
CA ALA A 92 7.12 -12.25 -2.06
C ALA A 92 6.88 -13.67 -2.57
N ARG A 93 7.68 -14.13 -3.55
CA ARG A 93 7.48 -15.46 -4.14
C ARG A 93 7.91 -16.54 -3.16
N GLY A 94 6.97 -17.41 -2.82
CA GLY A 94 7.22 -18.56 -1.95
C GLY A 94 6.97 -18.29 -0.47
N LEU A 95 6.59 -17.07 -0.08
CA LEU A 95 6.12 -16.79 1.27
C LEU A 95 4.70 -17.36 1.45
N PRO A 96 4.45 -18.22 2.46
CA PRO A 96 3.15 -18.90 2.63
C PRO A 96 1.97 -17.95 2.81
N THR A 97 2.19 -16.80 3.44
CA THR A 97 1.16 -15.78 3.74
C THR A 97 0.96 -14.79 2.59
N VAL A 98 1.63 -14.97 1.45
CA VAL A 98 1.57 -14.04 0.31
C VAL A 98 1.07 -14.72 -0.97
N THR A 99 -0.05 -14.21 -1.48
CA THR A 99 -0.52 -14.50 -2.83
C THR A 99 0.06 -13.49 -3.81
N HIS A 100 1.13 -13.85 -4.51
CA HIS A 100 1.74 -13.00 -5.54
C HIS A 100 1.13 -13.30 -6.93
N ARG A 101 0.69 -12.26 -7.64
CA ARG A 101 0.20 -12.33 -9.04
C ARG A 101 0.79 -11.23 -9.89
N GLY A 102 1.15 -11.55 -11.14
CA GLY A 102 1.78 -10.57 -12.04
C GLY A 102 1.36 -10.60 -13.51
N ASN A 103 0.69 -11.67 -13.97
CA ASN A 103 0.07 -11.66 -15.30
C ASN A 103 -1.39 -11.18 -15.18
N VAL A 104 -1.93 -10.55 -16.23
CA VAL A 104 -3.24 -9.87 -16.14
C VAL A 104 -4.40 -10.82 -15.82
N ALA A 105 -4.41 -12.04 -16.37
CA ALA A 105 -5.46 -13.02 -16.08
C ALA A 105 -5.39 -13.45 -14.60
N GLY A 106 -4.21 -13.81 -14.10
CA GLY A 106 -4.03 -14.16 -12.70
C GLY A 106 -4.28 -13.00 -11.73
N ILE A 107 -4.04 -11.75 -12.14
CA ILE A 107 -4.44 -10.56 -11.36
C ILE A 107 -5.97 -10.42 -11.37
N HIS A 108 -6.61 -10.62 -12.52
CA HIS A 108 -8.06 -10.58 -12.64
C HIS A 108 -8.72 -11.60 -11.70
N ASP A 109 -8.32 -12.87 -11.80
CA ASP A 109 -8.89 -13.95 -10.98
C ASP A 109 -8.68 -13.70 -9.48
N ALA A 110 -7.49 -13.21 -9.09
CA ALA A 110 -7.20 -12.93 -7.69
C ALA A 110 -8.03 -11.75 -7.14
N LEU A 111 -8.30 -10.73 -7.95
CA LEU A 111 -9.19 -9.64 -7.57
C LEU A 111 -10.66 -10.06 -7.56
N VAL A 112 -11.10 -10.98 -8.43
CA VAL A 112 -12.44 -11.57 -8.34
C VAL A 112 -12.58 -12.34 -7.02
N GLY A 113 -11.59 -13.18 -6.70
CA GLY A 113 -11.55 -13.89 -5.40
C GLY A 113 -11.46 -12.94 -4.20
N LEU A 114 -10.84 -11.76 -4.33
CA LEU A 114 -10.89 -10.71 -3.31
C LEU A 114 -12.34 -10.23 -3.06
N GLY A 115 -13.15 -10.09 -4.10
CA GLY A 115 -14.57 -9.73 -3.97
C GLY A 115 -15.39 -10.78 -3.22
N GLU A 116 -15.11 -12.05 -3.49
CA GLU A 116 -15.71 -13.18 -2.75
C GLU A 116 -15.27 -13.18 -1.29
N GLU A 117 -13.98 -12.96 -1.02
CA GLU A 117 -13.43 -12.89 0.34
C GLU A 117 -13.99 -11.69 1.11
N LEU A 118 -14.17 -10.54 0.48
CA LEU A 118 -14.85 -9.39 1.10
C LEU A 118 -16.27 -9.75 1.53
N THR A 119 -17.02 -10.41 0.65
CA THR A 119 -18.39 -10.84 0.95
C THR A 119 -18.40 -11.81 2.13
N ARG A 120 -17.54 -12.83 2.09
CA ARG A 120 -17.41 -13.83 3.17
C ARG A 120 -17.08 -13.18 4.51
N ARG A 121 -16.15 -12.20 4.54
CA ARG A 121 -15.74 -11.53 5.78
C ARG A 121 -16.82 -10.62 6.36
N LEU A 122 -17.62 -9.98 5.52
CA LEU A 122 -18.74 -9.15 5.97
C LEU A 122 -19.89 -9.97 6.58
N ASP A 123 -19.96 -11.26 6.28
CA ASP A 123 -20.93 -12.20 6.87
C ASP A 123 -20.42 -12.85 8.18
N LEU A 124 -19.17 -12.61 8.59
CA LEU A 124 -18.61 -13.14 9.84
C LEU A 124 -19.17 -12.40 11.05
N THR A 125 -19.22 -13.10 12.19
CA THR A 125 -19.37 -12.45 13.50
C THR A 125 -18.09 -11.67 13.87
N ASP A 126 -18.20 -10.69 14.76
CA ASP A 126 -17.04 -9.90 15.23
C ASP A 126 -15.90 -10.80 15.73
N THR A 127 -16.22 -11.86 16.49
CA THR A 127 -15.21 -12.80 17.01
C THR A 127 -14.52 -13.61 15.90
N GLU A 128 -15.25 -14.04 14.88
CA GLU A 128 -14.68 -14.74 13.73
C GLU A 128 -13.83 -13.80 12.86
N LEU A 129 -14.28 -12.56 12.70
CA LEU A 129 -13.54 -11.54 11.99
C LEU A 129 -12.24 -11.16 12.72
N ASP A 130 -12.28 -11.06 14.05
CA ASP A 130 -11.12 -10.78 14.88
C ASP A 130 -10.08 -11.91 14.85
N ALA A 131 -10.53 -13.16 14.73
CA ALA A 131 -9.65 -14.30 14.52
C ALA A 131 -9.11 -14.40 13.08
N THR A 132 -9.65 -13.63 12.14
CA THR A 132 -9.23 -13.65 10.74
C THR A 132 -8.04 -12.69 10.51
N PRO A 133 -6.92 -13.16 9.93
CA PRO A 133 -5.80 -12.31 9.60
C PRO A 133 -6.21 -11.12 8.72
N ARG A 134 -5.64 -9.94 9.02
CA ARG A 134 -5.76 -8.76 8.15
C ARG A 134 -5.26 -9.12 6.75
N LEU A 135 -5.95 -8.65 5.72
CA LEU A 135 -5.54 -8.85 4.34
C LEU A 135 -5.02 -7.56 3.74
N ILE A 136 -3.74 -7.52 3.39
CA ILE A 136 -3.11 -6.39 2.70
C ILE A 136 -3.17 -6.62 1.20
N VAL A 137 -3.85 -5.73 0.48
CA VAL A 137 -3.89 -5.73 -0.99
C VAL A 137 -2.88 -4.68 -1.48
N SER A 138 -1.70 -5.14 -1.86
CA SER A 138 -0.61 -4.28 -2.33
C SER A 138 -0.53 -4.28 -3.86
N VAL A 139 -0.69 -3.11 -4.47
CA VAL A 139 -0.85 -2.97 -5.93
C VAL A 139 0.27 -2.10 -6.49
N ASP A 140 1.26 -2.72 -7.14
CA ASP A 140 2.29 -1.97 -7.89
C ASP A 140 1.70 -1.47 -9.22
N SER A 141 1.97 -0.20 -9.53
CA SER A 141 1.67 0.39 -10.84
C SER A 141 0.19 0.29 -11.24
N ALA A 142 -0.69 0.65 -10.31
CA ALA A 142 -2.14 0.55 -10.42
C ALA A 142 -2.70 1.13 -11.71
N ASN A 143 -2.22 2.29 -12.19
CA ASN A 143 -2.69 2.87 -13.46
C ASN A 143 -2.56 1.89 -14.64
N GLY A 144 -1.39 1.27 -14.78
CA GLY A 144 -1.12 0.31 -15.85
C GLY A 144 -1.87 -0.99 -15.65
N THR A 145 -1.95 -1.46 -14.40
CA THR A 145 -2.67 -2.68 -14.02
C THR A 145 -4.16 -2.56 -14.32
N LEU A 146 -4.82 -1.49 -13.87
CA LEU A 146 -6.24 -1.27 -14.07
C LEU A 146 -6.59 -1.11 -15.56
N HIS A 147 -5.79 -0.36 -16.32
CA HIS A 147 -5.98 -0.23 -17.77
C HIS A 147 -5.90 -1.59 -18.48
N ARG A 148 -4.97 -2.46 -18.07
CA ARG A 148 -4.86 -3.83 -18.60
C ARG A 148 -6.06 -4.70 -18.21
N LEU A 149 -6.56 -4.57 -16.98
CA LEU A 149 -7.74 -5.30 -16.51
C LEU A 149 -9.01 -4.90 -17.27
N THR A 150 -9.20 -3.61 -17.56
CA THR A 150 -10.32 -3.13 -18.39
C THR A 150 -10.25 -3.75 -19.78
N ARG A 151 -9.10 -3.68 -20.45
CA ARG A 151 -8.92 -4.26 -21.80
C ARG A 151 -9.05 -5.78 -21.83
N TYR A 152 -8.51 -6.45 -20.80
CA TYR A 152 -8.66 -7.89 -20.63
C TYR A 152 -10.15 -8.24 -20.56
N TRP A 153 -10.91 -7.56 -19.70
CA TRP A 153 -12.34 -7.80 -19.56
C TRP A 153 -13.14 -7.50 -20.84
N GLU A 154 -12.83 -6.41 -21.54
CA GLU A 154 -13.44 -6.10 -22.85
C GLU A 154 -13.25 -7.22 -23.89
N THR A 155 -12.17 -7.99 -23.77
CA THR A 155 -11.84 -9.08 -24.70
C THR A 155 -12.62 -10.36 -24.38
N PHE A 156 -12.86 -10.64 -23.10
CA PHE A 156 -13.41 -11.94 -22.65
C PHE A 156 -14.87 -11.89 -22.18
N ARG A 157 -15.41 -10.70 -21.90
CA ARG A 157 -16.82 -10.56 -21.51
C ARG A 157 -17.76 -10.95 -22.65
N SER A 158 -18.83 -11.64 -22.30
CA SER A 158 -19.92 -12.06 -23.19
C SER A 158 -21.12 -11.10 -23.11
N ASP A 159 -22.11 -11.33 -23.96
CA ASP A 159 -23.38 -10.62 -23.87
C ASP A 159 -24.12 -10.99 -22.57
N GLY A 160 -24.47 -9.98 -21.78
CA GLY A 160 -25.08 -10.13 -20.45
C GLY A 160 -24.11 -9.92 -19.29
N ASP A 161 -22.80 -10.01 -19.54
CA ASP A 161 -21.78 -9.71 -18.54
C ASP A 161 -21.73 -8.21 -18.19
N PRO A 162 -21.31 -7.85 -16.95
CA PRO A 162 -21.18 -6.46 -16.56
C PRO A 162 -20.21 -5.71 -17.47
N ARG A 163 -20.49 -4.43 -17.73
CA ARG A 163 -19.58 -3.59 -18.52
C ARG A 163 -18.25 -3.35 -17.82
N THR A 164 -18.30 -3.14 -16.51
CA THR A 164 -17.11 -2.97 -15.68
C THR A 164 -16.50 -4.33 -15.38
N SER A 165 -15.17 -4.39 -15.41
CA SER A 165 -14.42 -5.60 -15.02
C SER A 165 -14.74 -5.98 -13.58
N PRO A 166 -15.17 -7.23 -13.30
CA PRO A 166 -15.39 -7.73 -11.94
C PRO A 166 -14.17 -7.52 -11.02
N ALA A 167 -12.96 -7.69 -11.55
CA ALA A 167 -11.72 -7.43 -10.82
C ALA A 167 -11.56 -5.95 -10.41
N VAL A 168 -11.93 -5.02 -11.30
CA VAL A 168 -11.89 -3.57 -10.99
C VAL A 168 -12.96 -3.22 -9.97
N ALA A 169 -14.16 -3.77 -10.12
CA ALA A 169 -15.25 -3.59 -9.17
C ALA A 169 -14.91 -4.14 -7.77
N ALA A 170 -14.21 -5.29 -7.69
CA ALA A 170 -13.78 -5.86 -6.43
C ALA A 170 -12.70 -5.02 -5.73
N LEU A 171 -11.75 -4.44 -6.46
CA LEU A 171 -10.78 -3.51 -5.87
C LEU A 171 -11.46 -2.23 -5.39
N GLU A 172 -12.44 -1.71 -6.13
CA GLU A 172 -13.25 -0.57 -5.69
C GLU A 172 -14.06 -0.90 -4.44
N ALA A 173 -14.68 -2.09 -4.37
CA ALA A 173 -15.37 -2.55 -3.17
C ALA A 173 -14.41 -2.65 -1.97
N ALA A 174 -13.19 -3.16 -2.18
CA ALA A 174 -12.17 -3.20 -1.13
C ALA A 174 -11.85 -1.82 -0.55
N LEU A 175 -11.82 -0.77 -1.38
CA LEU A 175 -11.58 0.60 -0.92
C LEU A 175 -12.77 1.18 -0.13
N TRP A 176 -13.99 0.71 -0.37
CA TRP A 176 -15.20 1.20 0.30
C TRP A 176 -15.53 0.44 1.58
N THR A 177 -15.45 -0.89 1.54
CA THR A 177 -15.90 -1.77 2.62
C THR A 177 -14.75 -2.50 3.31
N GLY A 178 -13.52 -2.32 2.84
CA GLY A 178 -12.35 -3.06 3.30
C GLY A 178 -12.11 -2.92 4.80
N ARG A 179 -12.31 -1.73 5.39
CA ARG A 179 -12.18 -1.53 6.84
C ARG A 179 -13.03 -2.53 7.63
N ALA A 180 -14.32 -2.61 7.31
CA ALA A 180 -15.27 -3.51 7.98
C ALA A 180 -14.92 -5.00 7.75
N ALA A 181 -14.19 -5.33 6.69
CA ALA A 181 -13.72 -6.67 6.39
C ALA A 181 -12.25 -6.92 6.80
N ARG A 182 -11.60 -6.00 7.52
CA ARG A 182 -10.14 -6.06 7.82
C ARG A 182 -9.28 -6.30 6.56
N VAL A 183 -9.67 -5.71 5.43
CA VAL A 183 -8.97 -5.70 4.14
C VAL A 183 -8.47 -4.29 3.84
N HIS A 184 -7.17 -4.14 3.59
CA HIS A 184 -6.51 -2.84 3.51
C HIS A 184 -5.70 -2.70 2.22
N VAL A 185 -5.89 -1.61 1.48
CA VAL A 185 -5.25 -1.41 0.18
C VAL A 185 -4.04 -0.49 0.29
N ILE A 186 -2.88 -0.92 -0.23
CA ILE A 186 -1.70 -0.10 -0.47
C ILE A 186 -1.51 0.02 -1.99
N LEU A 187 -1.77 1.20 -2.55
CA LEU A 187 -1.88 1.40 -3.99
C LEU A 187 -0.78 2.31 -4.50
N ASP A 188 0.11 1.81 -5.38
CA ASP A 188 1.06 2.64 -6.12
C ASP A 188 0.44 3.13 -7.42
N GLY A 189 0.23 4.43 -7.52
CA GLY A 189 -0.23 5.08 -8.75
C GLY A 189 -1.01 6.36 -8.49
N THR A 190 -1.55 6.90 -9.56
CA THR A 190 -2.49 8.02 -9.56
C THR A 190 -3.78 7.57 -10.26
N PRO A 191 -4.51 6.60 -9.68
CA PRO A 191 -5.61 5.97 -10.39
C PRO A 191 -6.61 7.04 -10.85
N ALA A 192 -6.96 6.99 -12.13
CA ALA A 192 -7.90 7.94 -12.68
C ALA A 192 -9.27 7.71 -12.06
N THR A 193 -9.97 8.79 -11.69
CA THR A 193 -11.36 8.80 -11.19
C THR A 193 -12.35 8.10 -12.15
N ARG A 194 -11.98 7.93 -13.42
CA ARG A 194 -12.79 7.21 -14.40
C ARG A 194 -12.72 5.69 -14.22
N VAL A 195 -11.69 5.17 -13.56
CA VAL A 195 -11.39 3.73 -13.50
C VAL A 195 -11.77 3.13 -12.14
N LEU A 196 -11.54 3.85 -11.05
CA LEU A 196 -12.14 3.58 -9.75
C LEU A 196 -13.25 4.62 -9.60
N GLY A 197 -14.52 4.22 -9.54
CA GLY A 197 -15.70 5.07 -9.74
C GLY A 197 -15.90 6.24 -8.76
N ALA A 198 -15.10 6.33 -7.70
CA ALA A 198 -15.13 7.39 -6.70
C ALA A 198 -13.91 8.33 -6.78
N VAL A 199 -13.95 9.42 -6.01
CA VAL A 199 -12.82 10.34 -5.83
C VAL A 199 -11.72 9.61 -5.05
N PRO A 200 -10.65 9.10 -5.69
CA PRO A 200 -9.82 8.07 -5.07
C PRO A 200 -9.11 8.57 -3.82
N HIS A 201 -8.79 9.87 -3.74
CA HIS A 201 -8.03 10.41 -2.61
C HIS A 201 -8.81 10.43 -1.29
N GLU A 202 -10.15 10.51 -1.32
CA GLU A 202 -10.98 10.49 -0.10
C GLU A 202 -11.00 9.10 0.55
N MET A 203 -10.63 8.05 -0.21
CA MET A 203 -10.57 6.68 0.27
C MET A 203 -9.24 6.33 0.97
N PHE A 204 -8.24 7.22 0.92
CA PHE A 204 -6.92 6.97 1.50
C PHE A 204 -6.66 7.94 2.64
N GLY A 205 -6.62 7.44 3.87
CA GLY A 205 -6.25 8.25 5.04
C GLY A 205 -4.78 8.63 5.07
N THR A 206 -3.95 7.93 4.30
CA THR A 206 -2.52 8.24 4.14
C THR A 206 -2.16 8.36 2.66
N VAL A 207 -1.57 9.49 2.26
CA VAL A 207 -1.05 9.70 0.91
C VAL A 207 0.44 10.01 0.95
N ILE A 208 1.24 9.21 0.26
CA ILE A 208 2.70 9.34 0.18
C ILE A 208 3.06 9.91 -1.19
N LEU A 209 3.65 11.10 -1.22
CA LEU A 209 4.00 11.86 -2.42
C LEU A 209 5.52 12.00 -2.55
N ALA A 210 6.12 11.51 -3.63
CA ALA A 210 7.54 11.71 -3.92
C ALA A 210 7.81 12.05 -5.38
N ARG A 211 8.56 13.12 -5.65
CA ARG A 211 8.89 13.57 -7.03
C ARG A 211 7.66 13.73 -7.95
N VAL A 212 6.53 14.13 -7.38
CA VAL A 212 5.28 14.35 -8.11
C VAL A 212 5.28 15.71 -8.81
N THR A 213 4.44 15.86 -9.83
CA THR A 213 4.20 17.15 -10.48
C THR A 213 3.40 18.08 -9.58
N ALA A 214 3.44 19.39 -9.86
CA ALA A 214 2.60 20.36 -9.17
C ALA A 214 1.09 20.06 -9.31
N SER A 215 0.67 19.53 -10.47
CA SER A 215 -0.72 19.14 -10.71
C SER A 215 -1.17 17.93 -9.89
N THR A 216 -0.30 16.95 -9.68
CA THR A 216 -0.59 15.81 -8.80
C THR A 216 -0.61 16.26 -7.34
N TRP A 217 0.33 17.12 -6.94
CA TRP A 217 0.33 17.71 -5.61
C TRP A 217 -0.96 18.45 -5.31
N GLN A 218 -1.37 19.39 -6.16
CA GLN A 218 -2.58 20.19 -5.95
C GLN A 218 -3.86 19.33 -5.85
N ARG A 219 -3.87 18.16 -6.49
CA ARG A 219 -4.98 17.22 -6.43
C ARG A 219 -5.02 16.41 -5.14
N LEU A 220 -3.86 15.99 -4.64
CA LEU A 220 -3.74 15.02 -3.55
C LEU A 220 -3.38 15.65 -2.20
N ALA A 221 -2.93 16.90 -2.21
CA ALA A 221 -2.63 17.70 -1.03
C ALA A 221 -3.19 19.14 -1.22
N PRO A 222 -4.49 19.31 -1.54
CA PRO A 222 -5.06 20.60 -1.91
C PRO A 222 -5.00 21.65 -0.79
N LEU A 223 -5.02 21.22 0.47
CA LEU A 223 -5.07 22.10 1.64
C LEU A 223 -3.70 22.57 2.13
N THR A 224 -2.62 22.10 1.52
CA THR A 224 -1.28 22.14 2.11
C THR A 224 -0.36 23.16 1.43
N GLY A 225 -0.93 24.04 0.61
CA GLY A 225 -0.20 25.05 -0.15
C GLY A 225 0.50 24.50 -1.42
N PRO A 226 1.40 25.29 -2.03
CA PRO A 226 2.03 24.94 -3.30
C PRO A 226 2.97 23.74 -3.17
N ALA A 227 3.15 23.03 -4.29
CA ALA A 227 4.04 21.88 -4.34
C ALA A 227 5.48 22.27 -3.94
N PRO A 228 6.10 21.55 -2.98
CA PRO A 228 7.48 21.76 -2.60
C PRO A 228 8.41 21.38 -3.75
N LYS A 229 9.64 21.92 -3.73
CA LYS A 229 10.65 21.57 -4.74
C LYS A 229 10.95 20.06 -4.66
N PRO A 230 10.96 19.33 -5.79
CA PRO A 230 11.28 17.91 -5.78
C PRO A 230 12.65 17.63 -5.18
N SER A 231 12.70 16.69 -4.23
CA SER A 231 13.96 16.24 -3.64
C SER A 231 14.69 15.26 -4.57
N LYS A 232 16.01 15.40 -4.64
CA LYS A 232 16.90 14.45 -5.33
C LYS A 232 17.28 13.26 -4.44
N GLY A 233 17.16 13.38 -3.12
CA GLY A 233 17.48 12.31 -2.17
C GLY A 233 16.54 11.12 -2.33
N GLY A 234 17.08 9.91 -2.40
CA GLY A 234 16.28 8.68 -2.46
C GLY A 234 15.44 8.50 -1.20
N GLY A 235 14.19 8.04 -1.34
CA GLY A 235 13.28 7.82 -0.23
C GLY A 235 12.74 9.09 0.45
N ARG A 236 13.09 10.29 -0.03
CA ARG A 236 12.49 11.54 0.46
C ARG A 236 11.16 11.80 -0.22
N GLY A 237 10.14 12.02 0.59
CA GLY A 237 8.80 12.33 0.15
C GLY A 237 8.05 13.19 1.16
N HIS A 238 6.77 13.33 0.91
CA HIS A 238 5.82 14.00 1.79
C HIS A 238 4.71 13.02 2.11
N VAL A 239 4.39 12.87 3.38
CA VAL A 239 3.25 12.09 3.83
C VAL A 239 2.14 13.06 4.19
N VAL A 240 0.95 12.86 3.61
CA VAL A 240 -0.26 13.63 3.87
C VAL A 240 -1.19 12.78 4.71
N GLN A 241 -1.55 13.28 5.89
CA GLN A 241 -2.47 12.66 6.85
C GLN A 241 -3.24 13.75 7.57
N HIS A 242 -4.55 13.61 7.73
CA HIS A 242 -5.39 14.57 8.47
C HIS A 242 -5.17 16.05 8.06
N ASP A 243 -5.04 16.29 6.74
CA ASP A 243 -4.74 17.61 6.14
C ASP A 243 -3.37 18.22 6.51
N GLU A 244 -2.53 17.50 7.24
CA GLU A 244 -1.13 17.86 7.51
C GLU A 244 -0.18 17.22 6.51
N VAL A 245 0.99 17.85 6.35
CA VAL A 245 2.06 17.35 5.48
C VAL A 245 3.36 17.24 6.23
N HIS A 246 3.93 16.05 6.19
CA HIS A 246 5.20 15.72 6.83
C HIS A 246 6.25 15.42 5.76
N GLU A 247 7.24 16.30 5.61
CA GLU A 247 8.46 15.95 4.84
C GLU A 247 9.17 14.81 5.57
N THR A 248 9.28 13.65 4.91
CA THR A 248 9.59 12.35 5.50
C THR A 248 10.69 11.64 4.72
N GLN A 249 11.64 11.04 5.44
CA GLN A 249 12.58 10.06 4.90
C GLN A 249 11.98 8.67 5.13
N ALA A 250 11.54 8.03 4.04
CA ALA A 250 10.95 6.70 4.09
C ALA A 250 11.99 5.62 4.43
N ILE A 251 11.52 4.54 5.06
CA ILE A 251 12.32 3.37 5.38
C ILE A 251 12.81 2.71 4.10
N TRP A 252 14.11 2.41 4.08
CA TRP A 252 14.75 1.59 3.08
C TRP A 252 14.92 0.18 3.62
N MET A 253 14.14 -0.74 3.06
CA MET A 253 14.20 -2.18 3.31
C MET A 253 14.42 -2.86 1.97
N THR A 254 15.38 -3.78 1.86
CA THR A 254 15.70 -4.54 0.64
C THR A 254 14.88 -5.83 0.54
N ASP A 255 14.94 -6.52 -0.60
CA ASP A 255 14.30 -7.85 -0.75
C ASP A 255 14.89 -8.86 0.26
N ALA A 256 16.21 -8.81 0.46
CA ALA A 256 16.91 -9.69 1.39
C ALA A 256 16.52 -9.40 2.85
N ASP A 257 16.37 -8.13 3.22
CA ASP A 257 15.90 -7.74 4.55
C ASP A 257 14.52 -8.33 4.83
N VAL A 258 13.58 -8.21 3.88
CA VAL A 258 12.22 -8.75 4.02
C VAL A 258 12.22 -10.26 4.18
N VAL A 259 12.91 -10.98 3.28
CA VAL A 259 12.92 -12.44 3.32
C VAL A 259 13.55 -12.92 4.63
N THR A 260 14.68 -12.33 5.02
CA THR A 260 15.33 -12.67 6.29
C THR A 260 14.37 -12.45 7.45
N TRP A 261 13.77 -11.25 7.54
CA TRP A 261 12.90 -10.90 8.65
C TRP A 261 11.64 -11.77 8.75
N LEU A 262 11.01 -12.11 7.63
CA LEU A 262 9.76 -12.89 7.64
C LEU A 262 9.96 -14.41 7.76
N THR A 263 11.19 -14.90 7.61
CA THR A 263 11.48 -16.35 7.62
C THR A 263 12.50 -16.77 8.66
N ASP A 264 13.02 -15.83 9.45
CA ASP A 264 13.97 -16.11 10.52
C ASP A 264 13.31 -16.98 11.60
N PRO A 265 13.76 -18.24 11.79
CA PRO A 265 13.18 -19.14 12.79
C PRO A 265 13.45 -18.69 14.23
N ASP A 266 14.39 -17.77 14.45
CA ASP A 266 14.72 -17.23 15.77
C ASP A 266 13.94 -15.92 16.08
N ASP A 267 13.08 -15.45 15.17
CA ASP A 267 12.16 -14.34 15.42
C ASP A 267 10.99 -14.83 16.30
N PRO A 268 10.73 -14.21 17.47
CA PRO A 268 9.77 -14.70 18.48
C PRO A 268 8.30 -14.75 18.04
N GLN A 269 7.99 -14.40 16.78
CA GLN A 269 6.64 -14.47 16.21
C GLN A 269 6.34 -15.78 15.44
N HIS A 270 7.32 -16.68 15.28
CA HIS A 270 7.12 -18.05 14.77
C HIS A 270 6.98 -19.09 15.88
#